data_AF-A0A0A7KJP2-F1
#
_entry.id   AF-A0A0A7KJP2-F1
#
_cell.length_a   1.000
_cell.length_b   1.000
_cell.length_c   1.000
_cell.angle_alpha   90.00
_cell.angle_beta   90.00
_cell.angle_gamma   90.00
#
_symmetry.space_group_name_H-M   'P 1'
#
loop_
_entity.id
_entity.type
_entity.pdbx_description
1 polymer ?
#
loop_
_entity_poly.entity_id
_entity_poly.type
_entity_poly.pdbx_seq_one_letter_code
_entity_poly.pdbx_strand_id
1 'polypeptide(L)'
;MSAHTGERLVLALERGGVDILHRCGGVARCTTCRVSFQEGEPDAMTLAEYDKLTEKELLGQARLSCQIECAPGMQLTPLQTASSTGLEPGKAPAATIEPEPRWTTRPGASTEG
;
A
#
# COMPACT_ATOMS: atom_id res chain seq x y z
N MET A 1 -9.08 -1.51 -14.77
CA MET A 1 -8.75 -2.57 -13.79
C MET A 1 -9.86 -2.60 -12.76
N SER A 2 -10.39 -3.78 -12.43
CA SER A 2 -11.41 -3.94 -11.39
C SER A 2 -10.76 -4.57 -10.16
N ALA A 3 -10.78 -3.85 -9.04
CA ALA A 3 -10.37 -4.37 -7.74
C ALA A 3 -11.58 -4.92 -6.99
N HIS A 4 -11.40 -5.97 -6.19
CA HIS A 4 -12.45 -6.49 -5.33
C HIS A 4 -12.40 -5.75 -3.99
N THR A 5 -13.55 -5.34 -3.45
CA THR A 5 -13.60 -4.70 -2.13
C THR A 5 -13.04 -5.63 -1.06
N GLY A 6 -12.18 -5.11 -0.19
CA GLY A 6 -11.51 -5.89 0.87
C GLY A 6 -10.30 -6.70 0.38
N GLU A 7 -10.01 -6.71 -0.92
CA GLU A 7 -8.78 -7.31 -1.43
C GLU A 7 -7.58 -6.45 -1.09
N ARG A 8 -6.41 -7.05 -0.82
CA ARG A 8 -5.16 -6.30 -0.70
C ARG A 8 -4.85 -5.53 -1.99
N LEU A 9 -4.58 -4.23 -1.84
CA LEU A 9 -4.30 -3.35 -2.97
C LEU A 9 -3.09 -3.78 -3.80
N VAL A 10 -2.04 -4.30 -3.17
CA VAL A 10 -0.87 -4.84 -3.90
C VAL A 10 -1.26 -5.96 -4.88
N LEU A 11 -2.16 -6.87 -4.48
CA LEU A 11 -2.61 -7.99 -5.32
C LEU A 11 -3.53 -7.51 -6.45
N ALA A 12 -4.38 -6.53 -6.15
CA ALA A 12 -5.23 -5.91 -7.14
C ALA A 12 -4.39 -5.23 -8.23
N LEU A 13 -3.34 -4.50 -7.84
CA LEU A 13 -2.40 -3.85 -8.76
C LEU A 13 -1.68 -4.88 -9.64
N GLU A 14 -1.12 -5.94 -9.05
CA GLU A 14 -0.45 -7.00 -9.80
C GLU A 14 -1.40 -7.68 -10.80
N ARG A 15 -2.61 -8.05 -10.38
CA ARG A 15 -3.62 -8.63 -11.30
C ARG A 15 -4.01 -7.65 -12.41
N GLY A 16 -3.98 -6.36 -12.12
CA GLY A 16 -4.24 -5.30 -13.08
C GLY A 16 -3.13 -5.08 -14.10
N GLY A 17 -2.02 -5.81 -14.02
CA GLY A 17 -0.85 -5.65 -14.89
C GLY A 17 0.09 -4.54 -14.43
N VAL A 18 -0.09 -4.01 -13.21
CA VAL A 18 0.87 -3.08 -12.61
C VAL A 18 1.95 -3.88 -11.90
N ASP A 19 3.18 -3.75 -12.37
CA ASP A 19 4.38 -4.40 -11.84
C ASP A 19 4.91 -3.70 -10.57
N ILE A 20 4.01 -3.44 -9.61
CA ILE A 20 4.33 -2.82 -8.33
C ILE A 20 5.32 -3.69 -7.54
N LEU A 21 6.36 -3.07 -6.98
CA LEU A 21 7.35 -3.81 -6.21
C LEU A 21 6.81 -4.23 -4.84
N HIS A 22 7.25 -5.39 -4.36
CA HIS A 22 6.92 -5.88 -3.02
C HIS A 22 8.08 -6.70 -2.43
N ARG A 23 9.29 -6.13 -2.42
CA ARG A 23 10.55 -6.83 -2.07
C ARG A 23 10.55 -7.60 -0.76
N CYS A 24 9.76 -7.18 0.23
CA CYS A 24 9.65 -7.90 1.51
C CYS A 24 8.60 -9.02 1.53
N GLY A 25 7.84 -9.22 0.45
CA GLY A 25 6.67 -10.10 0.43
C GLY A 25 5.41 -9.49 1.07
N GLY A 26 5.32 -8.17 1.10
CA GLY A 26 4.13 -7.47 1.57
C GLY A 26 3.94 -7.47 3.09
N VAL A 27 5.02 -7.58 3.87
CA VAL A 27 4.98 -7.61 5.35
C VAL A 27 5.45 -6.31 6.03
N ALA A 28 5.31 -5.17 5.35
CA ALA A 28 5.74 -3.85 5.83
C ALA A 28 7.22 -3.74 6.29
N ARG A 29 8.11 -4.62 5.79
CA ARG A 29 9.56 -4.56 6.09
C ARG A 29 10.38 -3.78 5.06
N CYS A 30 9.75 -3.32 3.98
CA CYS A 30 10.34 -2.46 2.96
C CYS A 30 9.37 -1.32 2.60
N THR A 31 9.81 -0.39 1.75
CA THR A 31 8.99 0.71 1.21
C THR A 31 8.95 0.69 -0.32
N THR A 32 9.02 -0.49 -0.93
CA THR A 32 9.05 -0.60 -2.40
C THR A 32 7.66 -0.63 -3.02
N CYS A 33 6.62 -1.01 -2.27
CA CYS A 33 5.23 -1.07 -2.72
C CYS A 33 4.49 0.28 -2.68
N ARG A 34 5.24 1.37 -2.88
CA ARG A 34 4.75 2.74 -2.67
C ARG A 34 3.70 3.15 -3.69
N VAL A 35 2.64 3.78 -3.20
CA VAL A 35 1.60 4.43 -3.99
C VAL A 35 1.33 5.83 -3.43
N SER A 36 0.81 6.73 -4.25
CA SER A 36 0.26 8.02 -3.83
C SER A 36 -1.20 8.07 -4.26
N PHE A 37 -2.08 8.56 -3.38
CA PHE A 37 -3.51 8.69 -3.68
C PHE A 37 -3.81 10.08 -4.23
N GLN A 38 -4.59 10.12 -5.31
CA GLN A 38 -5.25 11.34 -5.77
C GLN A 38 -6.63 11.50 -5.14
N GLU A 39 -7.38 10.39 -5.00
CA GLU A 39 -8.73 10.37 -4.41
C GLU A 39 -8.97 9.06 -3.66
N GLY A 40 -9.90 9.08 -2.71
CA GLY A 40 -10.33 7.88 -1.99
C GLY A 40 -9.25 7.25 -1.11
N GLU A 41 -8.31 8.05 -0.58
CA GLU A 41 -7.32 7.55 0.37
C GLU A 41 -7.99 7.08 1.67
N PRO A 42 -7.82 5.82 2.11
CA PRO A 42 -8.38 5.36 3.37
C PRO A 42 -7.76 6.07 4.56
N ASP A 43 -8.61 6.50 5.48
CA ASP A 43 -8.18 7.03 6.78
C ASP A 43 -7.55 5.94 7.65
N ALA A 44 -7.99 4.69 7.47
CA ALA A 44 -7.36 3.54 8.10
C ALA A 44 -5.95 3.30 7.55
N MET A 45 -5.01 3.12 8.46
CA MET A 45 -3.60 2.82 8.20
C MET A 45 -3.18 1.73 9.18
N THR A 46 -2.37 0.76 8.77
CA THR A 46 -1.83 -0.20 9.75
C THR A 46 -0.69 0.43 10.54
N LEU A 47 -0.51 0.05 11.80
CA LEU A 47 0.64 0.48 12.60
C LEU A 47 1.96 0.08 11.91
N ALA A 48 2.01 -1.09 11.27
CA ALA A 48 3.19 -1.53 10.54
C ALA A 48 3.50 -0.61 9.34
N GLU A 49 2.48 -0.14 8.62
CA GLU A 49 2.63 0.89 7.59
C GLU A 49 3.13 2.21 8.19
N TYR A 50 2.45 2.70 9.23
CA TYR A 50 2.77 3.96 9.89
C TYR A 50 4.22 3.99 10.39
N ASP A 51 4.63 2.98 11.15
CA ASP A 51 5.96 2.86 11.72
C ASP A 51 7.01 2.82 10.61
N LYS A 52 6.75 2.04 9.54
CA LYS A 52 7.72 1.89 8.46
C LYS A 52 7.89 3.15 7.63
N LEU A 53 6.80 3.87 7.36
CA LEU A 53 6.84 5.15 6.65
C LEU A 53 7.48 6.23 7.51
N THR A 54 7.25 6.23 8.82
CA THR A 54 7.90 7.14 9.77
C THR A 54 9.41 6.88 9.81
N GLU A 55 9.84 5.63 9.97
CA GLU A 55 11.25 5.22 9.99
C GLU A 55 12.01 5.64 8.72
N LYS A 56 11.31 5.72 7.58
CA LYS A 56 11.89 6.08 6.29
C LYS A 56 11.62 7.52 5.87
N GLU A 57 11.02 8.34 6.74
CA GLU A 57 10.70 9.74 6.47
C GLU A 57 9.80 9.91 5.22
N LEU A 58 8.92 8.94 4.99
CA LEU A 58 7.99 8.87 3.85
C LEU A 58 6.52 9.03 4.27
N LEU A 59 6.26 9.17 5.58
CA LEU A 59 4.92 9.40 6.10
C LEU A 59 4.35 10.70 5.53
N GLY A 60 3.12 10.64 5.00
CA GLY A 60 2.46 11.76 4.32
C GLY A 60 2.88 11.98 2.86
N GLN A 61 3.91 11.28 2.37
CA GLN A 61 4.34 11.35 0.97
C GLN A 61 3.87 10.14 0.15
N ALA A 62 3.77 8.98 0.79
CA ALA A 62 3.36 7.75 0.15
C ALA A 62 2.59 6.85 1.12
N ARG A 63 1.88 5.89 0.55
CA ARG A 63 1.24 4.78 1.23
C ARG A 63 1.85 3.46 0.77
N LEU A 64 1.76 2.43 1.59
CA LEU A 64 2.24 1.09 1.26
C LEU A 64 1.08 0.24 0.77
N SER A 65 1.01 -0.01 -0.54
CA SER A 65 -0.08 -0.80 -1.14
C SER A 65 -0.24 -2.21 -0.56
N CYS A 66 0.81 -2.80 0.01
CA CYS A 66 0.69 -4.08 0.70
C CYS A 66 -0.07 -4.02 2.04
N GLN A 67 -0.27 -2.84 2.62
CA GLN A 67 -0.93 -2.64 3.90
C GLN A 67 -2.32 -1.99 3.77
N ILE A 68 -2.84 -1.93 2.55
CA ILE A 68 -4.13 -1.30 2.23
C ILE A 68 -5.05 -2.32 1.60
N GLU A 69 -6.32 -2.29 2.00
CA GLU A 69 -7.40 -3.01 1.33
C GLU A 69 -8.08 -2.09 0.32
N CYS A 70 -8.52 -2.65 -0.81
CA CYS A 70 -9.25 -1.92 -1.83
C CYS A 70 -10.62 -1.48 -1.32
N ALA A 71 -10.90 -0.19 -1.45
CA ALA A 71 -12.18 0.44 -1.15
C ALA A 71 -12.71 1.17 -2.41
N PRO A 72 -14.03 1.43 -2.48
CA PRO A 72 -14.60 2.21 -3.58
C PRO A 72 -14.00 3.61 -3.66
N GLY A 73 -13.88 4.15 -4.89
CA GLY A 73 -13.47 5.54 -5.11
C GLY A 73 -11.96 5.81 -5.03
N MET A 74 -11.13 4.76 -4.92
CA MET A 74 -9.67 4.91 -4.92
C MET A 74 -9.13 5.29 -6.31
N GLN A 75 -8.44 6.42 -6.37
CA GLN A 75 -7.58 6.80 -7.49
C GLN A 75 -6.17 7.03 -6.96
N LEU A 76 -5.21 6.28 -7.49
CA LEU A 76 -3.83 6.29 -7.01
C LEU A 76 -2.82 6.08 -8.14
N THR A 77 -1.56 6.39 -7.86
CA THR A 77 -0.43 6.16 -8.76
C THR A 77 0.66 5.33 -8.07
N PRO A 78 1.12 4.23 -8.69
CA PRO A 78 2.32 3.50 -8.28
C PRO A 78 3.55 4.40 -8.37
N LEU A 79 4.32 4.48 -7.28
CA LEU A 79 5.56 5.28 -7.23
C LEU A 79 6.81 4.45 -7.53
N GLN A 80 6.72 3.12 -7.40
CA GLN A 80 7.85 2.22 -7.64
C GLN A 80 7.39 0.92 -8.27
N THR A 81 7.85 0.67 -9.50
CA THR A 81 7.56 -0.54 -10.25
C THR A 81 8.84 -1.23 -10.69
N ALA A 82 8.75 -2.50 -11.09
CA ALA A 82 9.89 -3.25 -11.61
C ALA A 82 10.46 -2.55 -12.86
N SER A 83 9.59 -2.13 -13.78
CA SER A 83 9.94 -1.43 -15.01
C SER A 83 10.63 -0.08 -14.76
N SER A 84 10.24 0.66 -13.71
CA SER A 84 10.84 1.97 -13.43
C SER A 84 12.15 1.90 -12.65
N THR A 85 12.44 0.78 -11.98
CA THR A 85 13.61 0.63 -11.09
C THR A 85 14.62 -0.41 -11.55
N GLY A 86 14.24 -1.32 -12.46
CA GLY A 86 15.03 -2.50 -12.83
C GLY A 86 15.18 -3.51 -11.69
N LEU A 87 14.34 -3.42 -10.65
CA LEU A 87 14.36 -4.33 -9.51
C LEU A 87 13.33 -5.44 -9.69
N GLU A 88 13.68 -6.64 -9.24
CA GLU A 88 12.76 -7.76 -9.21
C GLU A 88 11.82 -7.70 -7.97
N PRO A 89 10.57 -8.16 -8.12
CA PRO A 89 9.66 -8.35 -7.00
C PRO A 89 10.19 -9.38 -5.98
N GLY A 90 9.62 -9.35 -4.78
CA GLY A 90 9.97 -10.29 -3.71
C GLY A 90 9.17 -11.59 -3.79
N LYS A 91 8.99 -12.23 -2.63
CA LYS A 91 7.99 -13.29 -2.48
C LYS A 91 6.59 -12.73 -2.77
N ALA A 92 5.72 -13.51 -3.39
CA ALA A 92 4.31 -13.12 -3.55
C ALA A 92 3.67 -12.74 -2.19
N PRO A 93 2.95 -11.61 -2.10
CA PRO A 93 2.22 -11.23 -0.90
C PRO A 93 1.14 -12.27 -0.53
N ALA A 94 0.90 -12.47 0.76
CA ALA A 94 -0.22 -13.30 1.24
C ALA A 94 -1.58 -12.71 0.83
N ALA A 95 -2.64 -13.51 0.84
CA ALA A 95 -4.00 -13.04 0.53
C ALA A 95 -4.53 -12.03 1.56
N THR A 96 -4.13 -12.15 2.82
CA THR A 96 -4.50 -11.25 3.93
C THR A 96 -3.32 -10.35 4.31
N ILE A 97 -3.62 -9.19 4.93
CA ILE A 97 -2.56 -8.28 5.40
C ILE A 97 -1.71 -9.00 6.45
N GLU A 98 -0.40 -8.93 6.24
CA GLU A 98 0.61 -9.44 7.17
C GLU A 98 1.61 -8.31 7.51
N PRO A 99 2.14 -8.25 8.74
CA PRO A 99 1.70 -9.01 9.92
C PRO A 99 0.24 -8.69 10.28
N GLU A 100 -0.34 -9.42 11.26
CA GLU A 100 -1.72 -9.18 11.70
C GLU A 100 -1.97 -7.68 11.94
N PRO A 101 -2.91 -7.06 11.20
CA PRO A 101 -3.01 -5.62 11.14
C PRO A 101 -3.55 -5.07 12.47
N ARG A 102 -2.76 -4.19 13.07
CA ARG A 102 -3.24 -3.25 14.09
C ARG A 102 -3.52 -1.93 13.41
N TRP A 103 -4.73 -1.42 13.56
CA TRP A 103 -5.19 -0.23 12.84
C TRP A 103 -4.94 1.06 13.63
N THR A 104 -4.61 2.11 12.90
CA THR A 104 -4.51 3.50 13.35
C THR A 104 -5.11 4.41 12.28
N THR A 105 -5.20 5.70 12.57
CA THR A 105 -5.64 6.72 11.62
C THR A 105 -4.43 7.38 10.97
N ARG A 106 -4.46 7.55 9.64
CA ARG A 106 -3.40 8.28 8.94
C ARG A 106 -3.31 9.74 9.41
N PRO A 107 -2.13 10.35 9.43
CA PRO A 107 -2.00 11.79 9.66
C PRO A 107 -2.76 12.58 8.59
N GLY A 108 -3.48 13.63 9.00
CA GLY A 108 -4.24 14.46 8.07
C GLY A 108 -5.52 13.80 7.53
N ALA A 109 -5.97 12.68 8.12
CA ALA A 109 -7.35 12.26 7.97
C ALA A 109 -8.27 13.37 8.51
N SER A 110 -9.28 13.75 7.73
CA SER A 110 -10.31 14.66 8.18
C SER A 110 -11.06 13.99 9.32
N THR A 111 -10.73 14.32 10.57
CA THR A 111 -11.66 14.14 11.69
C THR A 111 -12.79 15.14 11.52
N GLU A 112 -13.66 14.91 10.54
CA GLU A 112 -14.99 15.52 10.53
C GLU A 112 -15.92 14.59 11.32
N GLY A 113 -16.03 14.92 12.60
CA GLY A 113 -17.07 14.47 13.53
C GLY A 113 -17.52 15.67 14.35
#